data_AF-A0A8H5TM35-F1
#
_entry.id   AF-A0A8H5TM35-F1
#
_cell.length_a   1.000
_cell.length_b   1.000
_cell.length_c   1.000
_cell.angle_alpha   90.00
_cell.angle_beta   90.00
_cell.angle_gamma   90.00
#
_symmetry.space_group_name_H-M   'P 1'
#
loop_
_entity.id
_entity.type
_entity.pdbx_description
1 polymer ?
#
loop_
_entity_poly.entity_id
_entity_poly.type
_entity_poly.pdbx_seq_one_letter_code
_entity_poly.pdbx_strand_id
1 'polypeptide(L)'
;MSQINPRPEPPVVEREDFSLTKECFCASIGNVERVNGSRLRELFWPETLRLKRDQKKASDEARELFKKKSIFAGQLRHYGISFHPKKPTVGELKELLMNAVAEGQISRQSMEQALQPLYEKWQQEVQHWDTNDRRKRLDELNKCKTPGEKASYDLDLFLEHYFTTNGQPDHHKTPDPLSLEGFDDRLGLNLRAGEVPGFGVDKRARALEAEKHEKEMKWTQAMEAHEQFVSTLKPPPPSRGRKPKPSFNLGKCQGSYIVKCDPAKGNSLRANFDFGIITGAMLLSNDEETLDDLVGSDDGSETEDSNDSEDEETKKGRKRSMKKNTKGANKGRPVKK
;
A
#
# COMPACT_ATOMS: atom_id res chain seq x y z
N MET A 1 2.74 -29.86 15.27
CA MET A 1 3.16 -28.45 15.30
C MET A 1 4.16 -28.31 16.43
N SER A 2 5.42 -28.00 16.12
CA SER A 2 6.44 -27.79 17.15
C SER A 2 6.02 -26.58 17.99
N GLN A 3 5.90 -26.73 19.30
CA GLN A 3 5.60 -25.60 20.19
C GLN A 3 6.72 -24.57 20.04
N ILE A 4 6.40 -23.42 19.45
CA ILE A 4 7.31 -22.28 19.43
C ILE A 4 7.27 -21.71 20.85
N ASN A 5 8.41 -21.72 21.53
CA ASN A 5 8.53 -21.08 22.84
C ASN A 5 8.04 -19.63 22.73
N PRO A 6 7.28 -19.11 23.70
CA PRO A 6 6.82 -17.73 23.65
C PRO A 6 8.01 -16.75 23.57
N ARG A 7 7.79 -15.60 22.94
CA ARG A 7 8.79 -14.53 22.86
C ARG A 7 9.16 -14.10 24.28
N PRO A 8 10.46 -13.90 24.61
CA PRO A 8 10.90 -13.48 25.93
C PRO A 8 10.16 -12.22 26.40
N GLU A 9 9.56 -12.27 27.58
CA GLU A 9 8.92 -11.11 28.18
C GLU A 9 9.97 -10.12 28.70
N PRO A 10 9.70 -8.81 28.65
CA PRO A 10 10.57 -7.81 29.26
C PRO A 10 10.84 -8.14 30.73
N PRO A 11 12.06 -7.89 31.23
CA PRO A 11 12.39 -8.16 32.62
C PRO A 11 11.53 -7.28 33.52
N VAL A 12 10.63 -7.90 34.28
CA VAL A 12 9.87 -7.22 35.34
C VAL A 12 10.76 -7.19 36.57
N VAL A 13 11.36 -6.04 36.84
CA VAL A 13 12.13 -5.82 38.06
C VAL A 13 11.21 -5.19 39.09
N GLU A 14 10.78 -6.00 40.06
CA GLU A 14 10.17 -5.53 41.29
C GLU A 14 11.27 -5.44 42.36
N ARG A 15 11.71 -4.23 42.67
CA ARG A 15 12.62 -3.96 43.79
C ARG A 15 12.11 -2.79 44.57
N GLU A 16 12.04 -2.93 45.90
CA GLU A 16 11.94 -1.81 46.85
C GLU A 16 10.98 -0.69 46.42
N ASP A 17 9.77 -1.07 46.03
CA ASP A 17 8.70 -0.17 45.57
C ASP A 17 8.85 0.44 44.15
N PHE A 18 9.57 -0.22 43.26
CA PHE A 18 9.58 0.08 41.82
C PHE A 18 9.07 -1.09 41.00
N SER A 19 8.43 -0.75 39.87
CA SER A 19 8.09 -1.68 38.82
C SER A 19 8.62 -1.15 37.48
N LEU A 20 9.36 -1.98 36.76
CA LEU A 20 9.67 -1.75 35.36
C LEU A 20 8.58 -2.42 34.53
N THR A 21 7.76 -1.61 33.84
CA THR A 21 6.85 -2.12 32.80
C THR A 21 7.46 -1.84 31.44
N LYS A 22 6.93 -2.52 30.41
CA LYS A 22 7.46 -2.66 29.04
C LYS A 22 8.06 -1.41 28.39
N GLU A 23 7.71 -0.21 28.85
CA GLU A 23 8.24 1.06 28.33
C GLU A 23 8.57 2.13 29.40
N CYS A 24 8.14 1.95 30.66
CA CYS A 24 8.27 2.98 31.69
C CYS A 24 8.73 2.40 33.03
N PHE A 25 9.70 3.09 33.65
CA PHE A 25 10.11 2.82 35.02
C PHE A 25 9.20 3.62 35.97
N CYS A 26 8.41 2.90 36.75
CA CYS A 26 7.40 3.48 37.63
C CYS A 26 7.73 3.17 39.09
N ALA A 27 7.45 4.12 39.98
CA ALA A 27 7.35 3.80 41.40
C ALA A 27 6.04 3.03 41.62
N SER A 28 6.10 1.86 42.25
CA SER A 28 4.96 0.97 42.51
C SER A 28 3.84 1.69 43.27
N ILE A 29 4.19 2.61 44.17
CA ILE A 29 3.23 3.47 44.84
C ILE A 29 2.75 4.57 43.89
N GLY A 30 1.56 4.37 43.31
CA GLY A 30 0.87 5.35 42.49
C GLY A 30 1.26 5.34 41.01
N ASN A 31 2.00 4.32 40.56
CA ASN A 31 2.44 4.13 39.17
C ASN A 31 3.05 5.40 38.57
N VAL A 32 3.98 5.99 39.30
CA VAL A 32 4.55 7.29 38.96
C VAL A 32 5.75 7.10 38.06
N GLU A 33 5.63 7.52 36.81
CA GLU A 33 6.75 7.59 35.88
C GLU A 33 7.77 8.64 36.34
N ARG A 34 9.06 8.34 36.15
CA ARG A 34 10.14 9.28 36.45
C ARG A 34 10.08 10.51 35.55
N VAL A 35 10.09 11.70 36.14
CA VAL A 35 10.24 12.97 35.41
C VAL A 35 11.69 13.39 35.50
N ASN A 36 12.37 13.59 34.37
CA ASN A 36 13.79 13.99 34.30
C ASN A 36 14.06 15.23 35.18
N GLY A 37 15.20 15.26 35.87
CA GLY A 37 15.58 16.38 36.75
C GLY A 37 15.59 17.75 36.09
N SER A 38 16.02 17.83 34.83
CA SER A 38 15.92 19.06 34.02
C SER A 38 14.47 19.51 33.85
N ARG A 39 13.58 18.57 33.49
CA ARG A 39 12.15 18.84 33.37
C ARG A 39 11.51 19.21 34.71
N LEU A 40 11.87 18.52 35.81
CA LEU A 40 11.42 18.89 37.16
C LEU A 40 11.81 20.33 37.52
N ARG A 41 13.04 20.75 37.17
CA ARG A 41 13.49 22.13 37.38
C ARG A 41 12.61 23.13 36.62
N GLU A 42 12.27 22.84 35.37
CA GLU A 42 11.34 23.67 34.59
C GLU A 42 9.92 23.72 35.20
N LEU A 43 9.46 22.62 35.79
CA LEU A 43 8.14 22.55 36.44
C LEU A 43 8.08 23.31 37.78
N PHE A 44 9.18 23.30 38.54
CA PHE A 44 9.27 24.03 39.80
C PHE A 44 9.54 25.53 39.62
N TRP A 45 10.33 25.90 38.61
CA TRP A 45 10.71 27.29 38.30
C TRP A 45 10.41 27.63 36.83
N PRO A 46 9.12 27.64 36.44
CA PRO A 46 8.73 27.90 35.05
C PRO A 46 9.25 29.24 34.54
N GLU A 47 9.40 30.25 35.39
CA GLU A 47 9.96 31.57 35.07
C GLU A 47 11.39 31.55 34.52
N THR A 48 12.13 30.46 34.76
CA THR A 48 13.48 30.27 34.20
C THR A 48 13.46 29.97 32.70
N LEU A 49 12.31 29.53 32.17
CA LEU A 49 12.14 29.29 30.73
C LEU A 49 12.10 30.60 29.96
N ARG A 50 12.75 30.63 28.80
CA ARG A 50 12.89 31.86 27.99
C ARG A 50 11.58 32.34 27.36
N LEU A 51 10.70 31.44 26.95
CA LEU A 51 9.49 31.77 26.20
C LEU A 51 8.27 31.74 27.11
N LYS A 52 7.47 32.82 27.14
CA LYS A 52 6.23 32.90 27.94
C LYS A 52 5.24 31.76 27.68
N ARG A 53 5.19 31.25 26.44
CA ARG A 53 4.37 30.08 26.08
C ARG A 53 4.80 28.84 26.85
N ASP A 54 6.11 28.62 26.97
CA ASP A 54 6.67 27.45 27.65
C ASP A 54 6.56 27.60 29.17
N GLN A 55 6.75 28.82 29.70
CA GLN A 55 6.46 29.13 31.11
C GLN A 55 5.02 28.74 31.46
N LYS A 56 4.04 29.21 30.67
CA LYS A 56 2.62 28.88 30.88
C LYS A 56 2.36 27.38 30.79
N LYS A 57 2.92 26.70 29.77
CA LYS A 57 2.78 25.25 29.60
C LYS A 57 3.34 24.48 30.79
N ALA A 58 4.54 24.84 31.27
CA ALA A 58 5.16 24.22 32.43
C ALA A 58 4.36 24.48 33.72
N SER A 59 3.83 25.70 33.91
CA SER A 59 2.96 26.01 35.05
C SER A 59 1.65 25.21 35.04
N ASP A 60 1.01 25.08 33.87
CA ASP A 60 -0.22 24.32 33.72
C ASP A 60 0.03 22.82 33.98
N GLU A 61 1.13 22.27 33.45
CA GLU A 61 1.54 20.89 33.69
C GLU A 61 1.90 20.64 35.16
N ALA A 62 2.68 21.52 35.78
CA ALA A 62 3.03 21.45 37.20
C ALA A 62 1.78 21.48 38.08
N ARG A 63 0.80 22.34 37.76
CA ARG A 63 -0.48 22.41 38.48
C ARG A 63 -1.25 21.09 38.42
N GLU A 64 -1.20 20.36 37.32
CA GLU A 64 -1.86 19.06 37.19
C GLU A 64 -1.08 17.93 37.88
N LEU A 65 0.23 17.85 37.65
CA LEU A 65 1.09 16.81 38.23
C LEU A 65 1.17 16.91 39.75
N PHE A 66 1.29 18.12 40.29
CA PHE A 66 1.52 18.35 41.72
C PHE A 66 0.25 18.25 42.60
N LYS A 67 -0.90 17.86 42.03
CA LYS A 67 -2.12 17.58 42.82
C LYS A 67 -1.98 16.34 43.70
N LYS A 68 -1.20 15.36 43.26
CA LYS A 68 -1.14 14.03 43.90
C LYS A 68 0.10 13.90 44.76
N LYS A 69 -0.09 13.52 46.03
CA LYS A 69 1.01 13.19 46.95
C LYS A 69 1.96 12.12 46.39
N SER A 70 1.40 11.12 45.70
CA SER A 70 2.18 10.01 45.13
C SER A 70 3.26 10.47 44.15
N ILE A 71 3.04 11.57 43.41
CA ILE A 71 4.02 12.08 42.46
C ILE A 71 5.32 12.45 43.17
N PHE A 72 5.26 13.21 44.26
CA PHE A 72 6.46 13.61 45.00
C PHE A 72 7.17 12.42 45.64
N ALA A 73 6.42 11.53 46.30
CA ALA A 73 6.99 10.32 46.90
C ALA A 73 7.66 9.43 45.84
N GLY A 74 7.01 9.25 44.69
CA GLY A 74 7.53 8.49 43.55
C GLY A 74 8.80 9.11 42.96
N GLN A 75 8.83 10.42 42.73
CA GLN A 75 10.04 11.11 42.24
C GLN A 75 11.20 11.04 43.24
N LEU A 76 10.96 11.31 44.53
CA LEU A 76 11.99 11.21 45.56
C LEU A 76 12.62 9.82 45.60
N ARG A 77 11.79 8.77 45.49
CA ARG A 77 12.24 7.39 45.36
C ARG A 77 13.07 7.18 44.11
N HIS A 78 12.60 7.61 42.93
CA HIS A 78 13.35 7.52 41.66
C HIS A 78 14.76 8.09 41.76
N TYR A 79 14.96 9.08 42.62
CA TYR A 79 16.24 9.74 42.85
C TYR A 79 17.01 9.24 44.07
N GLY A 80 16.54 8.17 44.73
CA GLY A 80 17.18 7.61 45.92
C GLY A 80 17.16 8.54 47.15
N ILE A 81 16.28 9.54 47.15
CA ILE A 81 16.18 10.51 48.24
C ILE A 81 15.29 9.91 49.33
N SER A 82 15.92 9.63 50.47
CA SER A 82 15.23 9.10 51.64
C SER A 82 14.35 10.18 52.27
N PHE A 83 13.12 9.82 52.64
CA PHE A 83 12.22 10.67 53.41
C PHE A 83 11.59 9.86 54.55
N HIS A 84 11.18 10.54 55.62
CA HIS A 84 10.69 9.85 56.81
C HIS A 84 9.32 9.17 56.56
N PRO A 85 9.13 7.94 57.10
CA PRO A 85 7.94 7.13 56.81
C PRO A 85 6.68 7.57 57.58
N LYS A 86 6.80 8.44 58.58
CA LYS A 86 5.67 8.88 59.41
C LYS A 86 4.85 9.95 58.68
N LYS A 87 4.00 9.52 57.75
CA LYS A 87 2.95 10.30 57.06
C LYS A 87 3.40 11.71 56.62
N PRO A 88 4.38 11.82 55.72
CA PRO A 88 4.86 13.12 55.26
C PRO A 88 3.73 13.93 54.60
N THR A 89 3.71 15.23 54.83
CA THR A 89 2.73 16.12 54.18
C THR A 89 3.10 16.34 52.72
N VAL A 90 2.15 16.80 51.90
CA VAL A 90 2.45 17.15 50.49
C VAL A 90 3.47 18.29 50.42
N GLY A 91 3.41 19.25 51.36
CA GLY A 91 4.36 20.35 51.47
C GLY A 91 5.78 19.87 51.71
N GLU A 92 5.98 18.99 52.70
CA GLU A 92 7.30 18.42 53.03
C GLU A 92 7.92 17.65 51.85
N LEU A 93 7.15 16.79 51.20
CA LEU A 93 7.66 16.02 50.04
C LEU A 93 7.98 16.94 48.85
N LYS A 94 7.16 17.96 48.63
CA LYS A 94 7.38 18.95 47.57
C LYS A 94 8.65 19.76 47.83
N GLU A 95 8.83 20.25 49.05
CA GLU A 95 10.00 21.03 49.46
C GLU A 95 11.28 20.20 49.37
N LEU A 96 11.25 18.96 49.85
CA LEU A 96 12.39 18.05 49.76
C LEU A 96 12.79 17.78 48.30
N LEU A 97 11.81 17.50 47.43
CA LEU A 97 12.08 17.29 46.01
C LEU A 97 12.64 18.56 45.37
N MET A 98 12.04 19.71 45.65
CA MET A 98 12.49 21.01 45.13
C MET A 98 13.94 21.31 45.54
N ASN A 99 14.31 21.10 46.81
CA ASN A 99 15.67 21.31 47.29
C ASN A 99 16.66 20.37 46.59
N ALA A 100 16.31 19.10 46.44
CA ALA A 100 17.16 18.16 45.71
C ALA A 100 17.34 18.54 44.23
N VAL A 101 16.29 19.05 43.57
CA VAL A 101 16.39 19.57 42.19
C VAL A 101 17.35 20.76 42.16
N ALA A 102 17.22 21.70 43.10
CA ALA A 102 18.02 22.93 43.16
C ALA A 102 19.51 22.61 43.35
N GLU A 103 19.82 21.71 44.28
CA GLU A 103 21.18 21.26 44.61
C GLU A 103 21.79 20.35 43.53
N GLY A 104 21.02 19.90 42.54
CA GLY A 104 21.51 19.02 41.49
C GLY A 104 21.78 17.59 41.96
N GLN A 105 21.25 17.19 43.12
CA GLN A 105 21.34 15.82 43.65
C GLN A 105 20.56 14.80 42.80
N ILE A 106 19.76 15.29 41.85
CA ILE A 106 18.96 14.50 40.92
C ILE A 106 19.86 13.96 39.79
N SER A 107 20.75 13.04 40.16
CA SER A 107 21.59 12.28 39.24
C SER A 107 20.86 11.07 38.69
N ARG A 108 21.09 10.77 37.41
CA ARG A 108 20.43 9.70 36.63
C ARG A 108 20.92 8.28 36.99
N GLN A 109 21.92 8.14 37.85
CA GLN A 109 22.85 7.02 37.70
C GLN A 109 22.48 5.73 38.43
N SER A 110 21.95 5.75 39.66
CA SER A 110 22.02 4.53 40.48
C SER A 110 21.16 3.36 39.99
N MET A 111 19.90 3.56 39.59
CA MET A 111 19.03 2.45 39.20
C MET A 111 19.04 2.16 37.70
N GLU A 112 19.20 3.19 36.87
CA GLU A 112 19.33 2.99 35.41
C GLU A 112 20.58 2.14 35.12
N GLN A 113 21.70 2.38 35.83
CA GLN A 113 22.90 1.54 35.73
C GLN A 113 22.68 0.10 36.21
N ALA A 114 21.83 -0.12 37.21
CA ALA A 114 21.54 -1.47 37.71
C ALA A 114 20.62 -2.26 36.76
N LEU A 115 19.72 -1.57 36.06
CA LEU A 115 18.77 -2.17 35.11
C LEU A 115 19.35 -2.35 33.71
N GLN A 116 20.29 -1.48 33.32
CA GLN A 116 20.90 -1.50 31.99
C GLN A 116 21.39 -2.91 31.57
N PRO A 117 22.13 -3.67 32.41
CA PRO A 117 22.58 -5.01 32.03
C PRO A 117 21.43 -6.01 31.85
N LEU A 118 20.35 -5.90 32.64
CA LEU A 118 19.17 -6.77 32.50
C LEU A 118 18.42 -6.48 31.20
N TYR A 119 18.31 -5.19 30.85
CA TYR A 119 17.68 -4.78 29.61
C TYR A 119 18.50 -5.20 28.39
N GLU A 120 19.82 -5.01 28.42
CA GLU A 120 20.73 -5.48 27.36
C GLU A 120 20.66 -7.00 27.19
N LYS A 121 20.66 -7.76 28.30
CA LYS A 121 20.49 -9.22 28.26
C LYS A 121 19.16 -9.61 27.63
N TRP A 122 18.06 -8.97 28.02
CA TRP A 122 16.75 -9.22 27.43
C TRP A 122 16.72 -8.89 25.93
N GLN A 123 17.30 -7.77 25.51
CA GLN A 123 17.39 -7.41 24.09
C GLN A 123 18.14 -8.47 23.29
N GLN A 124 19.23 -9.02 23.84
CA GLN A 124 19.97 -10.12 23.22
C GLN A 124 19.11 -11.40 23.13
N GLU A 125 18.38 -11.75 24.19
CA GLU A 125 17.48 -12.90 24.21
C GLU A 125 16.34 -12.75 23.18
N VAL A 126 15.77 -11.55 23.07
CA VAL A 126 14.74 -11.23 22.06
C VAL A 126 15.30 -11.34 20.65
N GLN A 127 16.49 -10.78 20.38
CA GLN A 127 17.14 -10.91 19.07
C GLN A 127 17.42 -12.36 18.70
N HIS A 128 17.93 -13.14 19.67
CA HIS A 128 18.19 -14.55 19.47
C HIS A 128 16.89 -15.33 19.22
N TRP A 129 15.83 -15.01 19.96
CA TRP A 129 14.50 -15.60 19.74
C TRP A 129 13.94 -15.24 18.37
N ASP A 130 13.95 -13.95 17.99
CA ASP A 130 13.43 -13.46 16.71
C ASP A 130 14.18 -14.12 15.54
N THR A 131 15.51 -14.30 15.67
CA THR A 131 16.34 -15.00 14.67
C THR A 131 15.97 -16.47 14.56
N ASN A 132 15.77 -17.16 15.69
CA ASN A 132 15.42 -18.58 15.71
C ASN A 132 13.98 -18.83 15.24
N ASP A 133 13.03 -17.97 15.62
CA ASP A 133 11.64 -18.00 15.14
C ASP A 133 11.62 -17.82 13.62
N ARG A 134 12.29 -16.78 13.12
CA ARG A 134 12.42 -16.54 11.68
C ARG A 134 13.04 -17.73 10.95
N ARG A 135 14.12 -18.32 11.47
CA ARG A 135 14.74 -19.53 10.89
C ARG A 135 13.74 -20.69 10.81
N LYS A 136 13.00 -20.97 11.88
CA LYS A 136 11.99 -22.04 11.90
C LYS A 136 10.89 -21.79 10.88
N ARG A 137 10.38 -20.56 10.78
CA ARG A 137 9.36 -20.22 9.79
C ARG A 137 9.87 -20.34 8.37
N LEU A 138 11.13 -19.96 8.11
CA LEU A 138 11.77 -20.21 6.81
C LEU A 138 11.90 -21.70 6.51
N ASP A 139 12.28 -22.53 7.49
CA ASP A 139 12.35 -23.98 7.34
C ASP A 139 10.97 -24.60 7.05
N GLU A 140 9.90 -24.06 7.64
CA GLU A 140 8.51 -24.48 7.37
C GLU A 140 8.03 -23.99 6.00
N LEU A 141 8.31 -22.73 5.64
CA LEU A 141 8.04 -22.17 4.31
C LEU A 141 8.73 -22.99 3.21
N ASN A 142 9.94 -23.48 3.45
CA ASN A 142 10.68 -24.32 2.50
C ASN A 142 10.07 -25.72 2.33
N LYS A 143 9.16 -26.16 3.22
CA LYS A 143 8.41 -27.41 3.06
C LYS A 143 7.18 -27.25 2.16
N CYS A 144 6.68 -26.03 1.98
CA CYS A 144 5.61 -25.72 1.03
C CYS A 144 6.13 -25.93 -0.40
N LYS A 145 5.33 -26.62 -1.22
CA LYS A 145 5.71 -27.03 -2.58
C LYS A 145 5.36 -25.97 -3.61
N THR A 146 4.26 -25.25 -3.39
CA THR A 146 3.77 -24.26 -4.35
C THR A 146 3.96 -22.82 -3.83
N PRO A 147 4.07 -21.83 -4.74
CA PRO A 147 4.05 -20.43 -4.34
C PRO A 147 2.77 -20.03 -3.59
N GLY A 148 1.61 -20.57 -3.97
CA GLY A 148 0.34 -20.35 -3.27
C GLY A 148 0.36 -20.85 -1.83
N GLU A 149 0.88 -22.07 -1.58
CA GLU A 149 1.05 -22.60 -0.22
C GLU A 149 1.98 -21.73 0.63
N LYS A 150 3.08 -21.24 0.05
CA LYS A 150 4.01 -20.34 0.75
C LYS A 150 3.34 -19.02 1.12
N ALA A 151 2.58 -18.42 0.20
CA ALA A 151 1.83 -17.20 0.44
C ALA A 151 0.75 -17.38 1.52
N SER A 152 0.07 -18.53 1.53
CA SER A 152 -0.94 -18.87 2.54
C SER A 152 -0.33 -19.13 3.94
N TYR A 153 0.92 -19.58 4.01
CA TYR A 153 1.61 -19.84 5.28
C TYR A 153 2.07 -18.55 5.96
N ASP A 154 2.88 -17.73 5.29
CA ASP A 154 3.38 -16.45 5.80
C ASP A 154 3.65 -15.51 4.62
N LEU A 155 2.75 -14.55 4.44
CA LEU A 155 2.79 -13.62 3.32
C LEU A 155 4.05 -12.73 3.31
N ASP A 156 4.52 -12.33 4.49
CA ASP A 156 5.69 -11.46 4.60
C ASP A 156 6.97 -12.23 4.21
N LEU A 157 7.12 -13.47 4.69
CA LEU A 157 8.23 -14.34 4.28
C LEU A 157 8.13 -14.77 2.82
N PHE A 158 6.92 -14.97 2.28
CA PHE A 158 6.70 -15.21 0.86
C PHE A 158 7.21 -14.05 0.00
N LEU A 159 6.88 -12.80 0.38
CA LEU A 159 7.36 -11.61 -0.33
C LEU A 159 8.88 -11.45 -0.22
N GLU A 160 9.46 -11.77 0.93
CA GLU A 160 10.91 -11.80 1.09
C GLU A 160 11.57 -12.88 0.22
N HIS A 161 10.98 -14.07 0.16
CA HIS A 161 11.54 -15.17 -0.61
C HIS A 161 11.58 -14.88 -2.12
N TYR A 162 10.48 -14.36 -2.68
CA TYR A 162 10.33 -14.20 -4.12
C TYR A 162 10.58 -12.79 -4.66
N PHE A 163 10.43 -11.74 -3.86
CA PHE A 163 10.34 -10.39 -4.40
C PHE A 163 11.25 -9.35 -3.74
N THR A 164 11.82 -9.61 -2.55
CA THR A 164 12.65 -8.60 -1.89
C THR A 164 13.98 -9.13 -1.36
N THR A 165 15.04 -8.34 -1.45
CA THR A 165 16.35 -8.61 -0.86
C THR A 165 16.71 -7.42 0.04
N ASN A 166 16.97 -7.68 1.33
CA ASN A 166 17.20 -6.63 2.33
C ASN A 166 16.05 -5.60 2.42
N GLY A 167 14.80 -6.05 2.25
CA GLY A 167 13.61 -5.20 2.29
C GLY A 167 13.40 -4.30 1.07
N GLN A 168 14.22 -4.44 0.02
CA GLN A 168 14.06 -3.74 -1.25
C GLN A 168 13.58 -4.71 -2.33
N PRO A 169 12.73 -4.26 -3.28
CA PRO A 169 12.33 -5.11 -4.39
C PRO A 169 13.54 -5.58 -5.20
N ASP A 170 13.54 -6.87 -5.54
CA ASP A 170 14.60 -7.55 -6.26
C ASP A 170 14.02 -8.24 -7.50
N HIS A 171 14.17 -7.59 -8.65
CA HIS A 171 13.66 -8.07 -9.93
C HIS A 171 14.37 -9.35 -10.43
N HIS A 172 15.49 -9.75 -9.82
CA HIS A 172 16.23 -10.95 -10.23
C HIS A 172 15.74 -12.23 -9.53
N LYS A 173 15.01 -12.12 -8.43
CA LYS A 173 14.53 -13.29 -7.68
C LYS A 173 13.48 -14.09 -8.43
N THR A 174 12.54 -13.41 -9.08
CA THR A 174 11.40 -14.04 -9.72
C THR A 174 11.10 -13.33 -11.05
N PRO A 175 11.87 -13.65 -12.11
CA PRO A 175 11.64 -13.06 -13.43
C PRO A 175 10.36 -13.59 -14.09
N ASP A 176 9.96 -14.82 -13.76
CA ASP A 176 8.81 -15.49 -14.34
C ASP A 176 7.54 -15.31 -13.48
N PRO A 177 6.35 -15.19 -14.09
CA PRO A 177 5.10 -15.10 -13.34
C PRO A 177 4.85 -16.31 -12.42
N LEU A 178 4.41 -16.06 -11.19
CA LEU A 178 4.02 -17.10 -10.24
C LEU A 178 2.51 -17.35 -10.26
N SER A 179 2.11 -18.62 -10.28
CA SER A 179 0.73 -19.03 -9.99
C SER A 179 0.54 -19.20 -8.49
N LEU A 180 -0.42 -18.47 -7.91
CA LEU A 180 -0.81 -18.56 -6.50
C LEU A 180 -2.07 -19.40 -6.31
N GLU A 181 -2.08 -20.60 -6.88
CA GLU A 181 -3.20 -21.53 -6.76
C GLU A 181 -3.46 -21.88 -5.28
N GLY A 182 -4.72 -21.76 -4.85
CA GLY A 182 -5.14 -22.01 -3.46
C GLY A 182 -4.85 -20.88 -2.45
N PHE A 183 -4.43 -19.70 -2.91
CA PHE A 183 -4.28 -18.52 -2.05
C PHE A 183 -5.49 -17.57 -2.17
N ASP A 184 -6.20 -17.37 -1.06
CA ASP A 184 -7.46 -16.63 -1.05
C ASP A 184 -7.34 -15.17 -0.57
N ASP A 185 -6.28 -14.80 0.17
CA ASP A 185 -6.10 -13.46 0.74
C ASP A 185 -5.54 -12.44 -0.26
N ARG A 186 -6.29 -12.18 -1.33
CA ARG A 186 -5.92 -11.24 -2.38
C ARG A 186 -5.80 -9.80 -1.84
N LEU A 187 -6.56 -9.44 -0.80
CA LEU A 187 -6.52 -8.10 -0.21
C LEU A 187 -5.24 -7.89 0.59
N GLY A 188 -4.87 -8.83 1.46
CA GLY A 188 -3.61 -8.80 2.20
C GLY A 188 -2.41 -8.74 1.27
N LEU A 189 -2.39 -9.57 0.21
CA LEU A 189 -1.33 -9.52 -0.81
C LEU A 189 -1.22 -8.14 -1.47
N ASN A 190 -2.35 -7.51 -1.84
CA ASN A 190 -2.32 -6.18 -2.44
C ASN A 190 -1.84 -5.10 -1.48
N LEU A 191 -2.22 -5.18 -0.20
CA LEU A 191 -1.79 -4.23 0.83
C LEU A 191 -0.28 -4.32 1.04
N ARG A 192 0.25 -5.52 1.26
CA ARG A 192 1.69 -5.76 1.45
C ARG A 192 2.51 -5.44 0.20
N ALA A 193 2.01 -5.80 -0.98
CA ALA A 193 2.60 -5.41 -2.25
C ALA A 193 2.75 -3.88 -2.36
N GLY A 194 1.72 -3.12 -1.93
CA GLY A 194 1.75 -1.66 -1.94
C GLY A 194 2.76 -1.04 -0.98
N GLU A 195 3.17 -1.75 0.08
CA GLU A 195 4.20 -1.31 1.02
C GLU A 195 5.62 -1.41 0.43
N VAL A 196 5.82 -2.25 -0.59
CA VAL A 196 7.13 -2.47 -1.25
C VAL A 196 7.31 -1.46 -2.39
N PRO A 197 8.24 -0.49 -2.27
CA PRO A 197 8.37 0.59 -3.26
C PRO A 197 8.74 0.07 -4.66
N GLY A 198 7.85 0.24 -5.64
CA GLY A 198 8.08 -0.26 -7.01
C GLY A 198 7.39 -1.60 -7.32
N PHE A 199 6.78 -2.23 -6.31
CA PHE A 199 5.95 -3.42 -6.48
C PHE A 199 4.50 -3.01 -6.80
N GLY A 200 4.29 -2.49 -8.01
CA GLY A 200 2.96 -2.12 -8.49
C GLY A 200 2.23 -3.35 -9.01
N VAL A 201 1.16 -3.79 -8.32
CA VAL A 201 0.16 -4.66 -8.96
C VAL A 201 -0.41 -3.87 -10.13
N ASP A 202 -0.19 -4.33 -11.37
CA ASP A 202 -0.53 -3.55 -12.56
C ASP A 202 -2.04 -3.27 -12.60
N LYS A 203 -2.42 -2.08 -12.15
CA LYS A 203 -3.81 -1.63 -12.11
C LYS A 203 -4.39 -1.54 -13.53
N ARG A 204 -3.55 -1.42 -14.56
CA ARG A 204 -3.99 -1.37 -15.96
C ARG A 204 -4.43 -2.73 -16.46
N ALA A 205 -3.73 -3.80 -16.08
CA ALA A 205 -4.15 -5.17 -16.41
C ALA A 205 -5.56 -5.48 -15.86
N ARG A 206 -5.85 -5.10 -14.61
CA ARG A 206 -7.19 -5.25 -14.02
C ARG A 206 -8.27 -4.44 -14.73
N ALA A 207 -7.95 -3.19 -15.13
CA ALA A 207 -8.89 -2.34 -15.85
C ALA A 207 -9.24 -2.93 -17.23
N LEU A 208 -8.24 -3.47 -17.93
CA LEU A 208 -8.45 -4.13 -19.24
C LEU A 208 -9.30 -5.40 -19.13
N GLU A 209 -9.07 -6.23 -18.10
CA GLU A 209 -9.90 -7.41 -17.86
C GLU A 209 -11.36 -7.06 -17.53
N ALA A 210 -11.57 -6.03 -16.70
CA ALA A 210 -12.91 -5.54 -16.38
C ALA A 210 -13.62 -4.99 -17.63
N GLU A 211 -12.93 -4.23 -18.48
CA GLU A 211 -13.47 -3.71 -19.73
C GLU A 211 -13.84 -4.86 -20.70
N LYS A 212 -13.01 -5.89 -20.78
CA LYS A 212 -13.31 -7.09 -21.59
C LYS A 212 -14.57 -7.80 -21.10
N HIS A 213 -14.68 -8.01 -19.78
CA HIS A 213 -15.85 -8.63 -19.17
C HIS A 213 -17.12 -7.80 -19.40
N GLU A 214 -17.04 -6.46 -19.30
CA GLU A 214 -18.17 -5.58 -19.60
C GLU A 214 -18.61 -5.70 -21.07
N LYS A 215 -17.66 -5.75 -22.02
CA LYS A 215 -17.95 -5.95 -23.45
C LYS A 215 -18.63 -7.29 -23.71
N GLU A 216 -18.18 -8.36 -23.04
CA GLU A 216 -18.74 -9.71 -23.18
C GLU A 216 -20.18 -9.79 -22.62
N MET A 217 -20.44 -9.14 -21.48
CA MET A 217 -21.80 -9.00 -20.93
C MET A 217 -22.73 -8.26 -21.90
N LYS A 218 -22.29 -7.13 -22.46
CA LYS A 218 -23.08 -6.36 -23.44
C LYS A 218 -23.36 -7.17 -24.70
N TRP A 219 -22.37 -7.92 -25.19
CA TRP A 219 -22.54 -8.82 -26.34
C TRP A 219 -23.59 -9.90 -26.05
N THR A 220 -23.51 -10.54 -24.89
CA THR A 220 -24.42 -11.61 -24.49
C THR A 220 -25.85 -11.10 -24.38
N GLN A 221 -26.04 -9.93 -23.75
CA GLN A 221 -27.33 -9.26 -23.64
C GLN A 221 -27.91 -8.89 -25.02
N ALA A 222 -27.07 -8.39 -25.94
CA ALA A 222 -27.50 -8.08 -27.29
C ALA A 222 -27.98 -9.35 -28.02
N MET A 223 -27.21 -10.44 -27.93
CA MET A 223 -27.56 -11.73 -28.54
C MET A 223 -28.89 -12.29 -28.00
N GLU A 224 -29.12 -12.20 -26.69
CA GLU A 224 -30.39 -12.61 -26.07
C GLU A 224 -31.57 -11.77 -26.59
N ALA A 225 -31.43 -10.45 -26.66
CA ALA A 225 -32.47 -9.56 -27.19
C ALA A 225 -32.80 -9.88 -28.67
N HIS A 226 -31.79 -10.20 -29.47
CA HIS A 226 -31.98 -10.62 -30.86
C HIS A 226 -32.70 -11.97 -30.96
N GLU A 227 -32.34 -12.96 -30.13
CA GLU A 227 -33.03 -14.27 -30.09
C GLU A 227 -34.52 -14.12 -29.71
N GLN A 228 -34.82 -13.25 -28.75
CA GLN A 228 -36.20 -12.90 -28.39
C GLN A 228 -36.95 -12.30 -29.59
N PHE A 229 -36.34 -11.34 -30.30
CA PHE A 229 -36.93 -10.75 -31.49
C PHE A 229 -37.20 -11.79 -32.57
N VAL A 230 -36.23 -12.64 -32.90
CA VAL A 230 -36.37 -13.72 -33.90
C VAL A 230 -37.51 -14.67 -33.52
N SER A 231 -37.68 -14.96 -32.23
CA SER A 231 -38.77 -15.81 -31.74
C SER A 231 -40.17 -15.20 -31.97
N THR A 232 -40.30 -13.87 -32.00
CA THR A 232 -41.57 -13.20 -32.32
C THR A 232 -41.96 -13.31 -33.78
N LEU A 233 -40.99 -13.52 -34.67
CA LEU A 233 -41.22 -13.64 -36.12
C LEU A 233 -41.72 -15.02 -36.55
N LYS A 234 -41.89 -15.98 -35.63
CA LYS A 234 -42.38 -17.33 -35.96
C LYS A 234 -43.74 -17.21 -36.66
N PRO A 235 -43.83 -17.59 -37.95
CA PRO A 235 -45.08 -17.45 -38.69
C PRO A 235 -46.14 -18.37 -38.05
N PRO A 236 -47.43 -17.97 -38.11
CA PRO A 236 -48.52 -18.82 -37.63
C PRO A 236 -48.49 -20.18 -38.37
N PRO A 237 -48.92 -21.27 -37.69
CA PRO A 237 -48.88 -22.60 -38.27
C PRO A 237 -49.61 -22.64 -39.62
N PRO A 238 -49.07 -23.37 -40.62
CA PRO A 238 -49.64 -23.37 -41.96
C PRO A 238 -51.07 -23.90 -41.92
N SER A 239 -52.05 -23.07 -42.30
CA SER A 239 -53.42 -23.52 -42.49
C SER A 239 -53.45 -24.53 -43.65
N ARG A 240 -54.11 -25.68 -43.45
CA ARG A 240 -54.17 -26.79 -44.40
C ARG A 240 -54.99 -26.38 -45.63
N GLY A 241 -54.36 -25.75 -46.62
CA GLY A 241 -54.95 -25.38 -47.90
C GLY A 241 -53.89 -25.28 -49.00
N ARG A 242 -54.22 -25.72 -50.22
CA ARG A 242 -53.33 -25.83 -51.40
C ARG A 242 -52.39 -24.62 -51.56
N LYS A 243 -51.09 -24.89 -51.70
CA LYS A 243 -50.02 -23.88 -51.79
C LYS A 243 -49.96 -23.21 -53.17
N PRO A 244 -50.21 -21.89 -53.30
CA PRO A 244 -49.75 -21.13 -54.47
C PRO A 244 -48.23 -20.97 -54.44
N LYS A 245 -47.60 -20.80 -55.63
CA LYS A 245 -46.17 -20.52 -55.76
C LYS A 245 -45.81 -19.24 -54.97
N PRO A 246 -44.79 -19.28 -54.09
CA PRO A 246 -44.41 -18.10 -53.33
C PRO A 246 -43.75 -17.08 -54.27
N SER A 247 -44.43 -15.94 -54.51
CA SER A 247 -43.76 -14.75 -55.05
C SER A 247 -42.90 -14.14 -53.94
N PHE A 248 -41.64 -13.83 -54.24
CA PHE A 248 -40.76 -13.09 -53.34
C PHE A 248 -41.40 -11.74 -52.98
N ASN A 249 -41.43 -11.39 -51.70
CA ASN A 249 -42.03 -10.15 -51.22
C ASN A 249 -41.05 -9.51 -50.22
N LEU A 250 -40.52 -8.33 -50.56
CA LEU A 250 -39.58 -7.58 -49.71
C LEU A 250 -40.18 -7.23 -48.34
N GLY A 251 -41.50 -7.06 -48.24
CA GLY A 251 -42.18 -6.84 -46.96
C GLY A 251 -42.08 -8.03 -45.99
N LYS A 252 -41.65 -9.21 -46.48
CA LYS A 252 -41.35 -10.39 -45.65
C LYS A 252 -39.87 -10.48 -45.26
N CYS A 253 -39.01 -9.63 -45.81
CA CYS A 253 -37.60 -9.54 -45.45
C CYS A 253 -37.39 -8.62 -44.23
N GLN A 254 -38.21 -8.77 -43.20
CA GLN A 254 -38.00 -8.11 -41.91
C GLN A 254 -37.17 -9.04 -41.02
N GLY A 255 -36.01 -8.57 -40.59
CA GLY A 255 -35.08 -9.30 -39.73
C GLY A 255 -34.31 -8.33 -38.85
N SER A 256 -33.72 -8.87 -37.79
CA SER A 256 -32.74 -8.18 -36.96
C SER A 256 -31.39 -8.84 -37.23
N TYR A 257 -30.30 -8.09 -37.13
CA TYR A 257 -28.95 -8.61 -37.28
C TYR A 257 -28.06 -8.00 -36.21
N ILE A 258 -27.15 -8.81 -35.66
CA ILE A 258 -26.07 -8.33 -34.80
C ILE A 258 -24.77 -8.48 -35.60
N VAL A 259 -24.06 -7.37 -35.77
CA VAL A 259 -22.78 -7.38 -36.48
C VAL A 259 -21.69 -6.99 -35.52
N LYS A 260 -20.64 -7.82 -35.45
CA LYS A 260 -19.45 -7.52 -34.68
C LYS A 260 -18.63 -6.48 -35.45
N CYS A 261 -18.32 -5.38 -34.77
CA CYS A 261 -17.57 -4.28 -35.36
C CYS A 261 -16.15 -4.27 -34.81
N ASP A 262 -15.18 -4.08 -35.68
CA ASP A 262 -13.78 -3.82 -35.34
C ASP A 262 -13.50 -2.31 -35.46
N PRO A 263 -12.63 -1.73 -34.60
CA PRO A 263 -12.26 -0.33 -34.71
C PRO A 263 -11.50 -0.07 -36.03
N ALA A 264 -11.88 0.99 -36.73
CA ALA A 264 -11.20 1.48 -37.93
C ALA A 264 -10.37 2.75 -37.61
N LYS A 265 -9.82 3.42 -38.63
CA LYS A 265 -9.12 4.70 -38.43
C LYS A 265 -10.12 5.76 -37.95
N GLY A 266 -9.72 6.57 -36.98
CA GLY A 266 -10.58 7.61 -36.38
C GLY A 266 -11.64 7.05 -35.44
N ASN A 267 -12.81 7.70 -35.39
CA ASN A 267 -13.97 7.26 -34.60
C ASN A 267 -14.91 6.32 -35.40
N SER A 268 -14.40 5.71 -36.47
CA SER A 268 -15.16 4.82 -37.34
C SER A 268 -15.04 3.35 -36.92
N LEU A 269 -16.05 2.58 -37.26
CA LEU A 269 -16.15 1.15 -37.04
C LEU A 269 -16.27 0.44 -38.39
N ARG A 270 -15.64 -0.73 -38.51
CA ARG A 270 -15.79 -1.62 -39.67
C ARG A 270 -16.51 -2.88 -39.25
N ALA A 271 -17.57 -3.20 -39.97
CA ALA A 271 -18.42 -4.35 -39.74
C ALA A 271 -18.40 -5.25 -40.97
N ASN A 272 -17.86 -6.47 -40.85
CA ASN A 272 -17.95 -7.45 -41.94
C ASN A 272 -19.26 -8.25 -41.77
N PHE A 273 -20.01 -8.43 -42.85
CA PHE A 273 -21.29 -9.13 -42.83
C PHE A 273 -21.37 -10.19 -43.93
N ASP A 274 -22.08 -11.28 -43.63
CA ASP A 274 -22.47 -12.32 -44.56
C ASP A 274 -23.94 -12.68 -44.28
N PHE A 275 -24.84 -12.26 -45.18
CA PHE A 275 -26.27 -12.57 -45.09
C PHE A 275 -26.66 -13.77 -45.97
N GLY A 276 -25.68 -14.54 -46.46
CA GLY A 276 -25.85 -15.69 -47.35
C GLY A 276 -26.21 -15.34 -48.80
N ILE A 277 -26.84 -14.18 -49.03
CA ILE A 277 -27.15 -13.64 -50.37
C ILE A 277 -26.18 -12.51 -50.74
N ILE A 278 -25.74 -11.74 -49.74
CA ILE A 278 -24.83 -10.62 -49.90
C ILE A 278 -23.77 -10.73 -48.79
N THR A 279 -22.51 -10.68 -49.20
CA THR A 279 -21.35 -10.53 -48.34
C THR A 279 -20.71 -9.17 -48.57
N GLY A 280 -20.20 -8.55 -47.52
CA GLY A 280 -19.58 -7.24 -47.66
C GLY A 280 -18.97 -6.71 -46.37
N ALA A 281 -18.40 -5.52 -46.47
CA ALA A 281 -17.97 -4.72 -45.34
C ALA A 281 -18.79 -3.43 -45.31
N MET A 282 -19.24 -3.05 -44.11
CA MET A 282 -19.93 -1.79 -43.85
C MET A 282 -19.02 -0.93 -42.98
N LEU A 283 -18.81 0.31 -43.38
CA LEU A 283 -18.17 1.33 -42.56
C LEU A 283 -19.26 2.11 -41.83
N LEU A 284 -19.09 2.27 -40.52
CA LEU A 284 -20.04 2.93 -39.63
C LEU A 284 -19.30 4.08 -38.94
N SER A 285 -19.79 5.30 -39.11
CA SER A 285 -19.31 6.47 -38.38
C SER A 285 -20.52 7.27 -37.92
N ASN A 286 -20.39 7.97 -36.79
CA ASN A 286 -21.38 8.97 -36.36
C ASN A 286 -21.14 10.34 -37.03
N ASP A 287 -20.07 10.46 -37.82
CA ASP A 287 -19.66 11.67 -38.51
C ASP A 287 -19.62 11.42 -40.03
N GLU A 288 -20.39 12.22 -40.77
CA GLU A 288 -20.59 12.13 -42.22
C GLU A 288 -19.30 12.49 -42.97
N GLU A 289 -18.58 13.53 -42.52
CA GLU A 289 -17.30 13.96 -43.12
C GLU A 289 -16.27 12.82 -43.07
N THR A 290 -16.20 12.10 -41.93
CA THR A 290 -15.32 10.93 -41.79
C THR A 290 -15.69 9.79 -42.76
N LEU A 291 -16.97 9.61 -43.13
CA LEU A 291 -17.36 8.58 -44.11
C LEU A 291 -16.98 8.99 -45.53
N ASP A 292 -17.16 10.25 -45.87
CA ASP A 292 -16.80 10.78 -47.19
C ASP A 292 -15.28 10.72 -47.42
N ASP A 293 -14.46 11.02 -46.41
CA ASP A 293 -13.01 10.88 -46.48
C ASP A 293 -12.57 9.41 -46.70
N LEU A 294 -13.30 8.47 -46.08
CA LEU A 294 -13.02 7.03 -46.19
C LEU A 294 -13.46 6.45 -47.54
N VAL A 295 -14.50 6.98 -48.16
CA VAL A 295 -15.01 6.53 -49.47
C VAL A 295 -14.31 7.24 -50.62
N GLY A 296 -13.93 8.52 -50.45
CA GLY A 296 -13.37 9.38 -51.49
C GLY A 296 -11.87 9.22 -51.76
N SER A 297 -11.16 8.34 -51.03
CA SER A 297 -9.70 8.20 -51.15
C SER A 297 -9.23 7.11 -52.13
N ASP A 298 -10.13 6.35 -52.78
CA ASP A 298 -9.77 5.18 -53.61
C ASP A 298 -9.74 5.47 -55.14
N ASP A 299 -9.85 6.73 -55.54
CA ASP A 299 -9.90 7.14 -56.95
C ASP A 299 -8.54 7.68 -57.43
N GLY A 300 -7.57 6.77 -57.56
CA GLY A 300 -6.40 7.02 -58.41
C GLY A 300 -5.05 6.56 -57.85
N SER A 301 -4.71 5.29 -58.07
CA SER A 301 -3.36 4.99 -58.57
C SER A 301 -3.37 3.65 -59.31
N GLU A 302 -3.37 3.74 -60.63
CA GLU A 302 -2.90 2.66 -61.50
C GLU A 302 -1.46 2.33 -61.08
N THR A 303 -1.25 1.10 -60.61
CA THR A 303 0.08 0.54 -60.39
C THR A 303 0.67 0.20 -61.74
N GLU A 304 1.44 1.14 -62.31
CA GLU A 304 2.46 0.80 -63.29
C GLU A 304 3.66 0.19 -62.57
N ASP A 305 3.97 -1.03 -63.01
CA ASP A 305 5.16 -1.79 -62.70
C ASP A 305 6.45 -0.97 -62.92
N SER A 306 7.30 -0.90 -61.90
CA SER A 306 8.74 -0.80 -62.13
C SER A 306 9.49 -1.57 -61.05
N ASN A 307 9.95 -2.76 -61.44
CA ASN A 307 11.17 -3.35 -60.91
C ASN A 307 12.31 -2.34 -61.03
N ASP A 308 13.06 -2.08 -59.96
CA ASP A 308 14.53 -2.00 -60.06
C ASP A 308 15.23 -2.15 -58.70
N SER A 309 16.11 -3.16 -58.67
CA SER A 309 17.44 -3.26 -58.06
C SER A 309 17.76 -2.73 -56.64
N GLU A 310 18.22 -3.69 -55.83
CA GLU A 310 19.53 -3.76 -55.12
C GLU A 310 19.90 -2.81 -53.96
N ASP A 311 20.45 -3.48 -52.93
CA ASP A 311 21.53 -3.09 -52.01
C ASP A 311 21.52 -1.73 -51.30
N GLU A 312 21.52 -1.77 -49.97
CA GLU A 312 22.74 -1.45 -49.20
C GLU A 312 22.51 -1.62 -47.69
N GLU A 313 23.51 -2.23 -47.05
CA GLU A 313 23.75 -2.12 -45.63
C GLU A 313 23.80 -0.63 -45.20
N THR A 314 23.44 -0.33 -43.95
CA THR A 314 24.42 0.17 -42.97
C THR A 314 23.76 0.87 -41.76
N LYS A 315 24.23 0.40 -40.60
CA LYS A 315 24.73 1.22 -39.46
C LYS A 315 23.78 2.12 -38.67
N LYS A 316 23.75 1.77 -37.38
CA LYS A 316 24.13 2.62 -36.23
C LYS A 316 23.22 3.81 -35.90
N GLY A 317 22.50 3.62 -34.79
CA GLY A 317 22.79 4.35 -33.56
C GLY A 317 22.27 5.78 -33.46
N ARG A 318 21.39 6.02 -32.48
CA ARG A 318 21.25 7.35 -31.87
C ARG A 318 20.78 7.27 -30.43
N LYS A 319 21.76 7.27 -29.52
CA LYS A 319 21.61 7.72 -28.14
C LYS A 319 21.18 9.19 -28.16
N ARG A 320 20.01 9.51 -27.61
CA ARG A 320 19.65 10.90 -27.26
C ARG A 320 19.92 11.12 -25.77
N SER A 321 21.10 11.68 -25.53
CA SER A 321 21.47 12.40 -24.31
C SER A 321 20.69 13.72 -24.28
N MET A 322 19.86 13.93 -23.26
CA MET A 322 19.31 15.24 -22.90
C MET A 322 20.11 15.74 -21.69
N LYS A 323 21.05 16.65 -21.95
CA LYS A 323 21.76 17.46 -20.95
C LYS A 323 21.45 18.93 -21.24
N LYS A 324 20.71 19.57 -20.34
CA LYS A 324 20.61 21.03 -20.06
C LYS A 324 19.52 21.15 -18.97
N ASN A 325 19.60 21.98 -17.94
CA ASN A 325 20.25 23.27 -17.89
C ASN A 325 20.60 23.64 -16.44
N THR A 326 21.75 24.30 -16.31
CA THR A 326 22.24 25.01 -15.14
C THR A 326 21.49 26.32 -14.89
N LYS A 327 21.48 26.76 -13.62
CA LYS A 327 21.63 28.13 -13.08
C LYS A 327 20.47 28.59 -12.18
N GLY A 328 20.79 28.75 -10.91
CA GLY A 328 20.02 29.50 -9.93
C GLY A 328 20.95 29.92 -8.79
N ALA A 329 21.78 30.94 -9.06
CA ALA A 329 22.57 31.61 -8.04
C ALA A 329 21.65 32.53 -7.23
N ASN A 330 21.67 32.42 -5.90
CA ASN A 330 21.21 33.52 -5.06
C ASN A 330 22.16 33.70 -3.87
N LYS A 331 22.96 34.77 -3.93
CA LYS A 331 23.84 35.24 -2.85
C LYS A 331 23.06 36.30 -2.07
N GLY A 332 22.58 35.94 -0.87
CA GLY A 332 22.08 36.88 0.12
C GLY A 332 23.22 37.38 1.01
N ARG A 333 23.46 38.70 0.98
CA ARG A 333 24.47 39.45 1.75
C ARG A 333 23.93 39.80 3.15
N PRO A 334 24.76 39.92 4.20
CA PRO A 334 24.32 40.34 5.52
C PRO A 334 24.30 41.87 5.64
N VAL A 335 23.34 42.41 6.40
CA VAL A 335 23.32 43.80 6.87
C VAL A 335 23.55 43.77 8.38
N LYS A 336 24.65 44.39 8.81
CA LYS A 336 24.86 44.84 10.19
C LYS A 336 24.37 46.29 10.29
N LYS A 337 23.61 46.60 11.35
CA LYS A 337 23.75 47.82 12.15
C LYS A 337 23.39 47.48 13.58
#